data_AF-A0A485LKH0-F1
#
_entry.id   AF-A0A485LKH0-F1
#
_cell.length_a   1.000
_cell.length_b   1.000
_cell.length_c   1.000
_cell.angle_alpha   90.00
_cell.angle_beta   90.00
_cell.angle_gamma   90.00
#
_symmetry.space_group_name_H-M   'P 1'
#
loop_
_entity.id
_entity.type
_entity.pdbx_description
1 polymer ?
#
loop_
_entity_poly.entity_id
_entity_poly.type
_entity_poly.pdbx_seq_one_letter_code
_entity_poly.pdbx_strand_id
1 'polypeptide(L)'
;MSTIELASPSREVPATPTVSVDFYAVTEAVDLDAPIIAEDGTQDAIDQSTQVQSPLPPLGNKRRALIAMATALLVVGSAIGAVLMATRPSDEVTHDVSVGASANNLGVCYDTFEASIPGKLDEHFRRIKERFVGVRTFTLAGKARNPIDVAAENNLSIYAGVWVKGNLDGLADMQAALDGARRHPQAIKAIMVGNEELQDQTNTEDQLIAKVRQMKQMLKAGGVTNVKVGSVQTDGSWLWARKLAAECDVVGVNIYPFFGGSPVSISNPIQDLAYRYNNITDRYGKGKVVLTETGWPTGGQPFNGHVPGIPMAKKYLNDVIQWVKQGNGGDMPTYFMFHDNVNKNPSFEKAFGVAWANAYWKFQFNTTTGVTGDEA
;
A
#
# COMPACT_ATOMS: atom_id res chain seq x y z
N MET A 1 74.34 -23.22 29.43
CA MET A 1 73.34 -22.17 29.18
C MET A 1 71.98 -22.85 29.20
N SER A 2 71.08 -22.44 30.08
CA SER A 2 69.83 -23.17 30.35
C SER A 2 68.66 -22.56 29.58
N THR A 3 67.86 -23.40 28.95
CA THR A 3 66.53 -23.05 28.44
C THR A 3 65.59 -22.79 29.62
N ILE A 4 64.80 -21.71 29.56
CA ILE A 4 63.65 -21.47 30.43
C ILE A 4 62.47 -21.12 29.51
N GLU A 5 61.46 -21.96 29.56
CA GLU A 5 60.20 -21.84 28.85
C GLU A 5 59.21 -21.12 29.78
N LEU A 6 58.63 -20.00 29.35
CA LEU A 6 57.71 -19.20 30.17
C LEU A 6 56.27 -19.43 29.71
N ALA A 7 55.50 -20.11 30.56
CA ALA A 7 54.09 -20.39 30.33
C ALA A 7 53.23 -19.12 30.39
N SER A 8 52.28 -19.01 29.46
CA SER A 8 51.25 -17.96 29.45
C SER A 8 50.09 -18.35 30.38
N PRO A 9 49.59 -17.46 31.26
CA PRO A 9 48.45 -17.75 32.12
C PRO A 9 47.13 -17.71 31.34
N SER A 10 46.32 -18.76 31.52
CA SER A 10 44.94 -18.84 31.06
C SER A 10 44.06 -17.80 31.75
N ARG A 11 43.35 -16.97 30.97
CA ARG A 11 42.36 -16.02 31.49
C ARG A 11 40.95 -16.57 31.26
N GLU A 12 40.24 -16.84 32.34
CA GLU A 12 38.85 -17.29 32.30
C GLU A 12 37.94 -16.21 31.68
N VAL A 13 36.96 -16.66 30.90
CA VAL A 13 35.89 -15.82 30.35
C VAL A 13 34.69 -15.90 31.30
N PRO A 14 34.16 -14.78 31.83
CA PRO A 14 32.97 -14.82 32.67
C PRO A 14 31.75 -15.31 31.88
N ALA A 15 30.97 -16.22 32.45
CA ALA A 15 29.73 -16.67 31.85
C ALA A 15 28.69 -15.53 31.80
N THR A 16 28.03 -15.38 30.65
CA THR A 16 26.94 -14.42 30.46
C THR A 16 25.71 -14.87 31.25
N PRO A 17 25.05 -14.00 32.05
CA PRO A 17 23.82 -14.38 32.73
C PRO A 17 22.67 -14.52 31.73
N THR A 18 22.13 -15.73 31.60
CA THR A 18 20.85 -15.98 30.91
C THR A 18 19.71 -15.36 31.70
N VAL A 19 19.03 -14.37 31.13
CA VAL A 19 17.77 -13.84 31.67
C VAL A 19 16.62 -14.69 31.10
N SER A 20 16.06 -15.56 31.94
CA SER A 20 14.76 -16.18 31.70
C SER A 20 13.66 -15.15 31.97
N VAL A 21 12.77 -14.95 31.00
CA VAL A 21 11.61 -14.06 31.15
C VAL A 21 10.36 -14.90 31.38
N ASP A 22 9.98 -15.07 32.66
CA ASP A 22 8.73 -15.74 33.01
C ASP A 22 7.53 -14.82 32.75
N PHE A 23 6.59 -15.31 31.94
CA PHE A 23 5.31 -14.65 31.71
C PHE A 23 4.36 -14.91 32.89
N TYR A 24 4.28 -13.97 33.84
CA TYR A 24 3.18 -13.93 34.80
C TYR A 24 1.98 -13.21 34.22
N ALA A 25 0.87 -13.93 34.09
CA ALA A 25 -0.44 -13.35 33.76
C ALA A 25 -1.00 -12.60 34.97
N VAL A 26 -1.52 -11.40 34.75
CA VAL A 26 -2.28 -10.65 35.75
C VAL A 26 -3.77 -10.84 35.48
N THR A 27 -4.41 -11.66 36.31
CA THR A 27 -5.87 -11.70 36.46
C THR A 27 -6.22 -11.06 37.80
N GLU A 28 -6.83 -9.88 37.78
CA GLU A 28 -7.45 -9.33 38.98
C GLU A 28 -8.88 -9.85 39.09
N ALA A 29 -9.13 -10.61 40.15
CA ALA A 29 -10.45 -10.85 40.69
C ALA A 29 -10.49 -10.16 42.06
N VAL A 30 -11.56 -9.40 42.33
CA VAL A 30 -11.81 -8.79 43.64
C VAL A 30 -13.21 -9.20 44.08
N ASP A 31 -13.26 -9.89 45.20
CA ASP A 31 -14.47 -10.11 45.99
C ASP A 31 -14.06 -10.23 47.46
N LEU A 32 -14.91 -9.74 48.37
CA LEU A 32 -15.04 -10.11 49.79
C LEU A 32 -16.01 -9.14 50.52
N ASP A 33 -17.14 -9.71 50.95
CA ASP A 33 -18.07 -9.32 52.03
C ASP A 33 -17.42 -8.61 53.26
N ALA A 34 -18.07 -7.81 54.13
CA ALA A 34 -19.42 -7.20 54.30
C ALA A 34 -19.30 -6.19 55.52
N PRO A 35 -20.32 -5.76 56.34
CA PRO A 35 -21.80 -5.72 56.22
C PRO A 35 -22.51 -4.39 56.68
N ILE A 36 -23.81 -4.26 56.35
CA ILE A 36 -24.96 -3.62 57.08
C ILE A 36 -24.90 -2.15 57.59
N ILE A 37 -25.87 -1.30 57.16
CA ILE A 37 -26.96 -0.63 57.96
C ILE A 37 -28.14 -0.30 56.98
N ALA A 38 -29.39 -0.17 57.46
CA ALA A 38 -30.66 -0.19 56.71
C ALA A 38 -31.46 1.14 56.69
N GLU A 39 -32.75 1.06 56.30
CA GLU A 39 -33.84 2.08 56.20
C GLU A 39 -33.91 2.90 54.88
N ASP A 40 -35.07 3.19 54.26
CA ASP A 40 -36.48 2.71 54.39
C ASP A 40 -37.28 3.15 53.11
N GLY A 41 -38.46 2.57 52.84
CA GLY A 41 -39.52 3.22 52.01
C GLY A 41 -40.09 2.48 50.77
N THR A 42 -41.11 1.63 51.00
CA THR A 42 -42.30 1.33 50.12
C THR A 42 -42.09 0.96 48.62
N GLN A 43 -42.39 -0.27 48.14
CA GLN A 43 -43.72 -0.83 47.77
C GLN A 43 -44.54 0.05 46.78
N ASP A 44 -45.06 -0.47 45.65
CA ASP A 44 -45.95 -1.64 45.52
C ASP A 44 -45.57 -2.74 44.50
N ALA A 45 -46.23 -3.91 44.63
CA ALA A 45 -46.17 -5.09 43.75
C ALA A 45 -47.09 -4.95 42.50
N ILE A 46 -46.98 -5.80 41.46
CA ILE A 46 -47.67 -7.10 41.24
C ILE A 46 -47.19 -7.58 39.83
N ASP A 47 -46.94 -8.85 39.49
CA ASP A 47 -47.11 -10.16 40.16
C ASP A 47 -45.92 -11.11 39.82
N GLN A 48 -46.01 -12.41 40.16
CA GLN A 48 -45.02 -13.45 39.89
C GLN A 48 -45.45 -14.47 38.82
N SER A 49 -44.48 -15.01 38.06
CA SER A 49 -44.16 -16.46 38.10
C SER A 49 -42.99 -16.80 37.16
N THR A 50 -42.19 -17.79 37.57
CA THR A 50 -40.82 -18.05 37.05
C THR A 50 -40.67 -19.54 36.70
N GLN A 51 -39.55 -19.90 36.03
CA GLN A 51 -38.93 -21.25 35.88
C GLN A 51 -39.29 -22.02 34.58
N VAL A 52 -38.43 -22.81 33.91
CA VAL A 52 -36.95 -22.96 33.91
C VAL A 52 -36.48 -23.60 32.58
N GLN A 53 -35.17 -23.68 32.31
CA GLN A 53 -34.49 -24.08 31.06
C GLN A 53 -34.43 -25.59 30.70
N SER A 54 -34.34 -25.85 29.36
CA SER A 54 -33.58 -26.93 28.66
C SER A 54 -34.03 -28.41 28.75
N PRO A 55 -33.60 -29.35 27.84
CA PRO A 55 -32.78 -29.24 26.62
C PRO A 55 -33.38 -29.90 25.33
N LEU A 56 -32.63 -29.92 24.21
CA LEU A 56 -32.96 -30.55 22.91
C LEU A 56 -32.54 -32.04 22.78
N PRO A 57 -33.28 -32.84 21.98
CA PRO A 57 -32.71 -33.97 21.22
C PRO A 57 -33.24 -34.03 19.73
N PRO A 58 -32.93 -35.02 18.87
CA PRO A 58 -31.77 -35.00 17.97
C PRO A 58 -32.10 -35.13 16.45
N LEU A 59 -31.07 -35.05 15.59
CA LEU A 59 -31.17 -35.09 14.11
C LEU A 59 -31.58 -36.46 13.51
N GLY A 60 -32.21 -36.43 12.33
CA GLY A 60 -32.37 -37.58 11.43
C GLY A 60 -32.46 -37.20 9.94
N ASN A 61 -31.40 -37.46 9.16
CA ASN A 61 -31.34 -37.16 7.71
C ASN A 61 -31.90 -38.30 6.84
N LYS A 62 -32.75 -37.98 5.82
CA LYS A 62 -32.62 -38.46 4.41
C LYS A 62 -33.77 -38.03 3.45
N ARG A 63 -33.45 -37.05 2.59
CA ARG A 63 -33.82 -36.84 1.16
C ARG A 63 -35.17 -37.36 0.57
N ARG A 64 -35.93 -36.43 -0.02
CA ARG A 64 -36.53 -36.36 -1.40
C ARG A 64 -37.13 -34.94 -1.53
N ALA A 65 -37.13 -34.20 -2.65
CA ALA A 65 -37.20 -34.48 -4.09
C ALA A 65 -36.40 -33.43 -4.93
N LEU A 66 -35.72 -33.79 -6.05
CA LEU A 66 -36.09 -33.60 -7.49
C LEU A 66 -36.37 -32.12 -7.90
N ILE A 67 -35.57 -31.43 -8.73
CA ILE A 67 -35.10 -31.62 -10.15
C ILE A 67 -36.12 -31.21 -11.23
N ALA A 68 -35.78 -30.15 -11.98
CA ALA A 68 -36.07 -29.89 -13.40
C ALA A 68 -35.12 -28.76 -13.86
N MET A 69 -33.92 -29.03 -14.41
CA MET A 69 -33.55 -29.41 -15.80
C MET A 69 -33.80 -28.34 -16.88
N ALA A 70 -32.84 -28.27 -17.81
CA ALA A 70 -32.68 -27.22 -18.82
C ALA A 70 -32.73 -27.79 -20.25
N THR A 71 -32.48 -26.90 -21.22
CA THR A 71 -32.10 -27.09 -22.66
C THR A 71 -33.21 -27.08 -23.72
N ALA A 72 -32.99 -26.25 -24.76
CA ALA A 72 -33.17 -26.59 -26.17
C ALA A 72 -32.49 -25.54 -27.10
N LEU A 73 -31.98 -26.01 -28.24
CA LEU A 73 -31.54 -25.23 -29.42
C LEU A 73 -32.34 -25.76 -30.65
N LEU A 74 -32.19 -25.33 -31.92
CA LEU A 74 -31.20 -24.56 -32.70
C LEU A 74 -31.92 -24.12 -34.03
N VAL A 75 -31.18 -23.75 -35.08
CA VAL A 75 -31.55 -23.86 -36.53
C VAL A 75 -32.62 -22.88 -37.09
N VAL A 76 -32.50 -22.22 -38.28
CA VAL A 76 -31.41 -22.04 -39.30
C VAL A 76 -31.73 -20.86 -40.26
N GLY A 77 -30.70 -20.28 -40.89
CA GLY A 77 -30.69 -19.87 -42.32
C GLY A 77 -30.47 -18.37 -42.61
N SER A 78 -29.74 -17.91 -43.62
CA SER A 78 -28.96 -18.52 -44.73
C SER A 78 -27.99 -17.43 -45.27
N ALA A 79 -26.67 -17.59 -45.47
CA ALA A 79 -25.92 -18.31 -46.53
C ALA A 79 -25.16 -17.33 -47.49
N ILE A 80 -24.14 -17.84 -48.20
CA ILE A 80 -23.26 -17.17 -49.21
C ILE A 80 -22.13 -16.29 -48.60
N GLY A 81 -20.83 -16.49 -48.89
CA GLY A 81 -20.19 -17.53 -49.70
C GLY A 81 -18.64 -17.55 -49.64
N ALA A 82 -18.10 -18.68 -50.08
CA ALA A 82 -16.72 -19.04 -50.52
C ALA A 82 -15.80 -17.89 -51.03
N VAL A 83 -14.45 -17.99 -51.08
CA VAL A 83 -13.58 -19.08 -51.59
C VAL A 83 -12.17 -19.04 -50.94
N LEU A 84 -11.41 -20.14 -51.08
CA LEU A 84 -9.98 -20.32 -50.79
C LEU A 84 -9.05 -19.19 -51.30
N MET A 85 -7.92 -18.96 -50.62
CA MET A 85 -6.59 -19.40 -51.10
C MET A 85 -5.48 -19.15 -50.06
N ALA A 86 -4.38 -19.91 -50.17
CA ALA A 86 -3.25 -19.81 -49.26
C ALA A 86 -2.24 -18.75 -49.69
N THR A 87 -2.00 -17.76 -48.83
CA THR A 87 -0.76 -16.97 -48.78
C THR A 87 -0.40 -16.70 -47.33
N ARG A 88 0.81 -17.10 -46.91
CA ARG A 88 1.45 -16.54 -45.70
C ARG A 88 2.25 -15.30 -46.13
N PRO A 89 1.93 -14.09 -45.65
CA PRO A 89 2.93 -13.04 -45.49
C PRO A 89 3.67 -13.30 -44.18
N SER A 90 4.98 -13.45 -44.26
CA SER A 90 5.86 -13.34 -43.12
C SER A 90 6.20 -11.86 -42.93
N ASP A 91 5.53 -11.20 -41.99
CA ASP A 91 5.92 -9.87 -41.51
C ASP A 91 6.03 -9.93 -39.99
N GLU A 92 7.27 -9.87 -39.50
CA GLU A 92 7.53 -9.56 -38.09
C GLU A 92 7.12 -8.11 -37.85
N VAL A 93 5.92 -7.91 -37.27
CA VAL A 93 5.56 -6.60 -36.72
C VAL A 93 6.38 -6.40 -35.44
N THR A 94 7.58 -5.86 -35.61
CA THR A 94 8.30 -5.19 -34.53
C THR A 94 7.43 -4.05 -34.02
N HIS A 95 6.72 -4.29 -32.92
CA HIS A 95 6.04 -3.24 -32.18
C HIS A 95 7.09 -2.36 -31.47
N ASP A 96 7.73 -1.48 -32.25
CA ASP A 96 8.32 -0.27 -31.70
C ASP A 96 7.19 0.55 -31.08
N VAL A 97 7.00 0.37 -29.77
CA VAL A 97 6.11 1.20 -28.97
C VAL A 97 6.72 2.60 -28.95
N SER A 98 6.25 3.44 -29.87
CA SER A 98 6.61 4.85 -29.91
C SER A 98 6.28 5.49 -28.56
N VAL A 99 7.32 5.90 -27.82
CA VAL A 99 7.17 6.52 -26.50
C VAL A 99 6.71 7.97 -26.68
N GLY A 100 5.45 8.14 -27.05
CA GLY A 100 4.76 9.42 -26.99
C GLY A 100 4.64 9.88 -25.54
N ALA A 101 4.87 11.18 -25.30
CA ALA A 101 4.88 11.75 -23.96
C ALA A 101 3.59 11.40 -23.18
N SER A 102 3.74 10.82 -21.99
CA SER A 102 2.62 10.32 -21.19
C SER A 102 1.68 11.47 -20.79
N ALA A 103 0.45 11.47 -21.31
CA ALA A 103 -0.56 12.48 -20.97
C ALA A 103 -0.85 12.57 -19.46
N ASN A 104 -0.58 11.51 -18.69
CA ASN A 104 -0.68 11.51 -17.23
C ASN A 104 0.63 11.03 -16.63
N ASN A 105 1.31 11.88 -15.86
CA ASN A 105 2.44 11.49 -15.02
C ASN A 105 1.96 10.79 -13.72
N LEU A 106 0.98 9.88 -13.81
CA LEU A 106 0.39 9.20 -12.66
C LEU A 106 1.02 7.81 -12.47
N GLY A 107 1.59 7.57 -11.30
CA GLY A 107 2.01 6.24 -10.87
C GLY A 107 0.97 5.56 -9.95
N VAL A 108 1.27 4.36 -9.50
CA VAL A 108 0.41 3.59 -8.59
C VAL A 108 1.19 2.99 -7.42
N CYS A 109 0.59 2.98 -6.24
CA CYS A 109 1.16 2.29 -5.09
C CYS A 109 1.06 0.77 -5.28
N TYR A 110 2.16 0.06 -5.08
CA TYR A 110 2.25 -1.38 -5.16
C TYR A 110 2.59 -1.96 -3.79
N ASP A 111 1.58 -2.58 -3.18
CA ASP A 111 1.77 -3.38 -1.98
C ASP A 111 2.51 -4.67 -2.34
N THR A 112 3.61 -4.92 -1.66
CA THR A 112 4.58 -5.95 -2.06
C THR A 112 4.29 -7.33 -1.44
N PHE A 113 3.09 -7.56 -0.89
CA PHE A 113 2.75 -8.79 -0.16
C PHE A 113 2.88 -10.09 -0.97
N GLU A 114 2.70 -10.05 -2.31
CA GLU A 114 2.92 -11.20 -3.20
C GLU A 114 4.30 -11.19 -3.90
N ALA A 115 5.10 -10.14 -3.73
CA ALA A 115 6.35 -9.97 -4.49
C ALA A 115 7.52 -10.85 -4.02
N SER A 116 7.33 -11.66 -2.97
CA SER A 116 8.21 -12.79 -2.62
C SER A 116 7.92 -14.05 -3.45
N ILE A 117 6.77 -14.13 -4.12
CA ILE A 117 6.41 -15.24 -5.01
C ILE A 117 7.14 -15.04 -6.35
N PRO A 118 7.92 -16.04 -6.85
CA PRO A 118 8.62 -15.93 -8.13
C PRO A 118 7.68 -15.57 -9.29
N GLY A 119 8.08 -14.59 -10.11
CA GLY A 119 7.34 -14.12 -11.28
C GLY A 119 6.14 -13.20 -11.01
N LYS A 120 5.63 -13.14 -9.76
CA LYS A 120 4.46 -12.28 -9.44
C LYS A 120 4.75 -10.79 -9.59
N LEU A 121 5.94 -10.36 -9.16
CA LEU A 121 6.37 -8.97 -9.31
C LEU A 121 6.45 -8.57 -10.80
N ASP A 122 6.98 -9.45 -11.64
CA ASP A 122 7.11 -9.28 -13.10
C ASP A 122 5.76 -9.31 -13.84
N GLU A 123 4.82 -10.15 -13.40
CA GLU A 123 3.44 -10.16 -13.87
C GLU A 123 2.73 -8.85 -13.54
N HIS A 124 2.83 -8.40 -12.29
CA HIS A 124 2.16 -7.20 -11.82
C HIS A 124 2.75 -5.93 -12.44
N PHE A 125 4.07 -5.84 -12.64
CA PHE A 125 4.68 -4.65 -13.24
C PHE A 125 4.37 -4.54 -14.74
N ARG A 126 4.32 -5.67 -15.47
CA ARG A 126 3.81 -5.70 -16.85
C ARG A 126 2.36 -5.25 -16.93
N ARG A 127 1.50 -5.70 -16.00
CA ARG A 127 0.11 -5.25 -15.90
C ARG A 127 0.05 -3.75 -15.61
N ILE A 128 0.78 -3.26 -14.61
CA ILE A 128 0.80 -1.83 -14.21
C ILE A 128 1.20 -0.94 -15.40
N LYS A 129 2.19 -1.33 -16.21
CA LYS A 129 2.64 -0.60 -17.40
C LYS A 129 1.52 -0.31 -18.41
N GLU A 130 0.47 -1.13 -18.47
CA GLU A 130 -0.70 -0.86 -19.33
C GLU A 130 -1.38 0.48 -19.00
N ARG A 131 -1.22 0.98 -17.76
CA ARG A 131 -1.98 2.10 -17.21
C ARG A 131 -1.19 3.11 -16.37
N PHE A 132 0.05 2.87 -15.97
CA PHE A 132 0.78 3.81 -15.10
C PHE A 132 2.22 3.97 -15.56
N VAL A 133 2.76 5.18 -15.39
CA VAL A 133 4.16 5.51 -15.78
C VAL A 133 5.18 5.03 -14.74
N GLY A 134 4.71 4.60 -13.58
CA GLY A 134 5.58 4.16 -12.50
C GLY A 134 4.84 3.60 -11.29
N VAL A 135 5.64 3.15 -10.33
CA VAL A 135 5.19 2.51 -9.10
C VAL A 135 5.75 3.22 -7.87
N ARG A 136 5.03 3.13 -6.75
CA ARG A 136 5.60 3.34 -5.42
C ARG A 136 5.55 2.03 -4.65
N THR A 137 6.71 1.53 -4.20
CA THR A 137 6.78 0.37 -3.30
C THR A 137 6.98 0.82 -1.86
N PHE A 138 6.67 -0.07 -0.92
CA PHE A 138 6.81 0.17 0.53
C PHE A 138 8.07 -0.49 1.13
N THR A 139 8.52 -1.58 0.51
CA THR A 139 9.74 -2.33 0.84
C THR A 139 10.44 -2.76 -0.45
N LEU A 140 11.67 -3.24 -0.35
CA LEU A 140 12.50 -3.74 -1.46
C LEU A 140 13.13 -5.11 -1.16
N ALA A 141 13.51 -5.36 0.09
CA ALA A 141 14.14 -6.59 0.57
C ALA A 141 13.13 -7.74 0.74
N GLY A 142 13.62 -8.97 0.78
CA GLY A 142 12.78 -10.17 0.97
C GLY A 142 11.82 -10.45 -0.19
N LYS A 143 12.12 -9.97 -1.40
CA LYS A 143 11.34 -10.17 -2.63
C LYS A 143 12.06 -11.13 -3.56
N ALA A 144 11.32 -11.79 -4.46
CA ALA A 144 11.88 -12.73 -5.43
C ALA A 144 12.86 -12.05 -6.41
N ARG A 145 12.63 -10.77 -6.70
CA ARG A 145 13.51 -9.87 -7.44
C ARG A 145 13.49 -8.49 -6.78
N ASN A 146 14.54 -7.69 -6.95
CA ASN A 146 14.56 -6.32 -6.47
C ASN A 146 13.56 -5.46 -7.29
N PRO A 147 12.59 -4.76 -6.67
CA PRO A 147 11.60 -4.00 -7.41
C PRO A 147 12.14 -2.88 -8.31
N ILE A 148 13.34 -2.35 -8.03
CA ILE A 148 13.98 -1.34 -8.89
C ILE A 148 14.34 -1.93 -10.26
N ASP A 149 14.81 -3.19 -10.28
CA ASP A 149 15.20 -3.88 -11.51
C ASP A 149 13.97 -4.14 -12.39
N VAL A 150 12.92 -4.69 -11.77
CA VAL A 150 11.67 -5.01 -12.47
C VAL A 150 10.99 -3.73 -12.97
N ALA A 151 11.10 -2.61 -12.24
CA ALA A 151 10.64 -1.31 -12.73
C ALA A 151 11.41 -0.89 -13.98
N ALA A 152 12.74 -0.92 -13.93
CA ALA A 152 13.61 -0.53 -15.04
C ALA A 152 13.37 -1.38 -16.30
N GLU A 153 13.29 -2.70 -16.16
CA GLU A 153 13.00 -3.64 -17.26
C GLU A 153 11.62 -3.45 -17.89
N ASN A 154 10.66 -2.90 -17.14
CA ASN A 154 9.33 -2.58 -17.65
C ASN A 154 9.21 -1.15 -18.19
N ASN A 155 10.27 -0.34 -18.18
CA ASN A 155 10.23 1.11 -18.44
C ASN A 155 9.29 1.88 -17.48
N LEU A 156 9.19 1.41 -16.23
CA LEU A 156 8.47 2.08 -15.15
C LEU A 156 9.46 2.90 -14.31
N SER A 157 9.05 4.12 -13.94
CA SER A 157 9.71 4.86 -12.86
C SER A 157 9.33 4.29 -11.49
N ILE A 158 10.19 4.44 -10.48
CA ILE A 158 9.94 3.93 -9.12
C ILE A 158 10.21 4.95 -8.01
N TYR A 159 9.26 5.09 -7.09
CA TYR A 159 9.51 5.53 -5.72
C TYR A 159 9.79 4.30 -4.86
N ALA A 160 11.04 4.16 -4.44
CA ALA A 160 11.55 2.95 -3.81
C ALA A 160 11.46 3.08 -2.28
N GLY A 161 10.50 2.37 -1.66
CA GLY A 161 10.25 2.44 -0.22
C GLY A 161 11.29 1.69 0.63
N VAL A 162 11.73 2.34 1.70
CA VAL A 162 12.55 1.76 2.78
C VAL A 162 11.71 1.73 4.05
N TRP A 163 11.35 0.54 4.52
CA TRP A 163 10.44 0.36 5.63
C TRP A 163 11.16 0.42 6.98
N VAL A 164 10.75 1.35 7.84
CA VAL A 164 11.41 1.63 9.13
C VAL A 164 10.44 1.64 10.32
N LYS A 165 9.23 1.10 10.12
CA LYS A 165 8.15 1.12 11.11
C LYS A 165 8.51 0.31 12.36
N GLY A 166 8.21 0.88 13.53
CA GLY A 166 8.59 0.29 14.83
C GLY A 166 10.10 0.26 15.02
N ASN A 167 10.61 -0.81 15.63
CA ASN A 167 12.03 -0.97 15.94
C ASN A 167 12.89 -1.41 14.73
N LEU A 168 12.33 -1.42 13.51
CA LEU A 168 13.08 -1.83 12.31
C LEU A 168 14.08 -0.73 11.92
N ASP A 169 15.34 -1.10 11.71
CA ASP A 169 16.38 -0.17 11.26
C ASP A 169 16.14 0.30 9.81
N GLY A 170 15.64 -0.61 8.96
CA GLY A 170 15.48 -0.44 7.51
C GLY A 170 16.69 -0.88 6.70
N LEU A 171 17.75 -1.41 7.32
CA LEU A 171 19.04 -1.70 6.68
C LEU A 171 18.92 -2.63 5.47
N ALA A 172 18.07 -3.67 5.57
CA ALA A 172 17.84 -4.59 4.46
C ALA A 172 17.25 -3.90 3.23
N ASP A 173 16.26 -3.02 3.43
CA ASP A 173 15.68 -2.22 2.35
C ASP A 173 16.66 -1.14 1.85
N MET A 174 17.44 -0.49 2.73
CA MET A 174 18.47 0.47 2.32
C MET A 174 19.56 -0.18 1.45
N GLN A 175 19.98 -1.40 1.79
CA GLN A 175 20.94 -2.16 1.01
C GLN A 175 20.35 -2.55 -0.36
N ALA A 176 19.11 -3.06 -0.39
CA ALA A 176 18.40 -3.35 -1.63
C ALA A 176 18.19 -2.08 -2.50
N ALA A 177 17.93 -0.93 -1.87
CA ALA A 177 17.83 0.37 -2.55
C ALA A 177 19.16 0.77 -3.18
N LEU A 178 20.27 0.65 -2.46
CA LEU A 178 21.61 0.93 -2.98
C LEU A 178 21.98 0.01 -4.15
N ASP A 179 21.72 -1.29 -4.04
CA ASP A 179 22.10 -2.25 -5.08
C ASP A 179 21.21 -2.16 -6.32
N GLY A 180 19.94 -1.76 -6.18
CA GLY A 180 19.09 -1.33 -7.30
C GLY A 180 19.59 -0.03 -7.92
N ALA A 181 19.88 0.99 -7.09
CA ALA A 181 20.33 2.31 -7.54
C ALA A 181 21.70 2.32 -8.23
N ARG A 182 22.58 1.36 -7.95
CA ARG A 182 23.84 1.16 -8.69
C ARG A 182 23.63 0.64 -10.11
N ARG A 183 22.55 -0.11 -10.35
CA ARG A 183 22.27 -0.77 -11.64
C ARG A 183 21.27 0.00 -12.50
N HIS A 184 20.30 0.65 -11.87
CA HIS A 184 19.22 1.36 -12.56
C HIS A 184 18.89 2.73 -11.93
N PRO A 185 19.88 3.63 -11.70
CA PRO A 185 19.63 4.93 -11.08
C PRO A 185 18.60 5.78 -11.85
N GLN A 186 18.53 5.63 -13.19
CA GLN A 186 17.60 6.32 -14.07
C GLN A 186 16.13 5.94 -13.87
N ALA A 187 15.83 4.78 -13.27
CA ALA A 187 14.46 4.38 -12.97
C ALA A 187 13.94 5.02 -11.68
N ILE A 188 14.83 5.49 -10.79
CA ILE A 188 14.45 5.91 -9.44
C ILE A 188 14.09 7.39 -9.41
N LYS A 189 12.86 7.70 -9.01
CA LYS A 189 12.37 9.06 -8.77
C LYS A 189 12.86 9.60 -7.43
N ALA A 190 12.75 8.77 -6.38
CA ALA A 190 13.43 8.93 -5.10
C ALA A 190 13.41 7.61 -4.30
N ILE A 191 14.33 7.49 -3.35
CA ILE A 191 14.22 6.51 -2.26
C ILE A 191 13.46 7.15 -1.09
N MET A 192 12.42 6.48 -0.62
CA MET A 192 11.46 6.99 0.35
C MET A 192 11.65 6.27 1.69
N VAL A 193 12.27 6.93 2.66
CA VAL A 193 12.59 6.37 3.97
C VAL A 193 11.43 6.60 4.94
N GLY A 194 10.73 5.53 5.27
CA GLY A 194 9.55 5.53 6.12
C GLY A 194 8.24 5.89 5.44
N ASN A 195 7.15 5.49 6.09
CA ASN A 195 5.76 5.69 5.75
C ASN A 195 4.92 5.91 7.03
N GLU A 196 4.61 7.18 7.33
CA GLU A 196 3.67 7.62 8.38
C GLU A 196 4.09 7.31 9.84
N GLU A 197 5.37 7.01 10.10
CA GLU A 197 5.85 6.71 11.46
C GLU A 197 5.62 7.83 12.48
N LEU A 198 5.51 9.09 12.03
CA LEU A 198 5.19 10.24 12.89
C LEU A 198 3.71 10.27 13.31
N GLN A 199 2.81 9.80 12.44
CA GLN A 199 1.38 9.66 12.75
C GLN A 199 1.15 8.44 13.67
N ASP A 200 1.85 7.34 13.37
CA ASP A 200 1.78 6.10 14.15
C ASP A 200 2.63 6.15 15.45
N GLN A 201 3.36 7.24 15.68
CA GLN A 201 4.26 7.45 16.82
C GLN A 201 5.33 6.35 17.00
N THR A 202 5.70 5.65 15.92
CA THR A 202 6.67 4.54 15.98
C THR A 202 8.12 5.00 15.82
N ASN A 203 8.35 6.17 15.23
CA ASN A 203 9.65 6.86 15.23
C ASN A 203 9.42 8.35 15.52
N THR A 204 10.39 8.99 16.17
CA THR A 204 10.44 10.45 16.33
C THR A 204 10.97 11.11 15.05
N GLU A 205 10.79 12.44 14.95
CA GLU A 205 11.36 13.24 13.85
C GLU A 205 12.89 13.05 13.75
N ASP A 206 13.59 13.07 14.88
CA ASP A 206 15.05 12.92 14.92
C ASP A 206 15.51 11.49 14.55
N GLN A 207 14.71 10.45 14.85
CA GLN A 207 14.98 9.08 14.40
C GLN A 207 14.82 8.93 12.88
N LEU A 208 13.78 9.52 12.28
CA LEU A 208 13.62 9.55 10.82
C LEU A 208 14.73 10.36 10.13
N ILE A 209 15.15 11.49 10.71
CA ILE A 209 16.29 12.28 10.22
C ILE A 209 17.57 11.42 10.18
N ALA A 210 17.84 10.65 11.24
CA ALA A 210 19.00 9.76 11.27
C ALA A 210 18.95 8.72 10.13
N LYS A 211 17.79 8.10 9.89
CA LYS A 211 17.57 7.10 8.83
C LYS A 211 17.68 7.70 7.41
N VAL A 212 17.12 8.90 7.18
CA VAL A 212 17.27 9.64 5.91
C VAL A 212 18.74 9.97 5.63
N ARG A 213 19.47 10.46 6.63
CA ARG A 213 20.91 10.75 6.54
C ARG A 213 21.72 9.47 6.29
N GLN A 214 21.38 8.36 6.94
CA GLN A 214 22.01 7.06 6.74
C GLN A 214 21.86 6.57 5.30
N MET A 215 20.66 6.61 4.73
CA MET A 215 20.43 6.25 3.32
C MET A 215 21.25 7.14 2.37
N LYS A 216 21.27 8.46 2.59
CA LYS A 216 22.12 9.39 1.82
C LYS A 216 23.62 9.08 1.92
N GLN A 217 24.10 8.72 3.11
CA GLN A 217 25.49 8.32 3.33
C GLN A 217 25.83 7.00 2.62
N MET A 218 24.93 6.00 2.67
CA MET A 218 25.10 4.72 1.97
C MET A 218 25.16 4.90 0.45
N LEU A 219 24.30 5.74 -0.14
CA LEU A 219 24.34 6.08 -1.56
C LEU A 219 25.67 6.74 -1.93
N LYS A 220 26.07 7.78 -1.19
CA LYS A 220 27.32 8.51 -1.44
C LYS A 220 28.55 7.60 -1.33
N ALA A 221 28.66 6.80 -0.27
CA ALA A 221 29.74 5.83 -0.09
C ALA A 221 29.70 4.73 -1.15
N GLY A 222 28.51 4.39 -1.65
CA GLY A 222 28.29 3.41 -2.69
C GLY A 222 28.50 3.89 -4.13
N GLY A 223 28.86 5.17 -4.34
CA GLY A 223 29.10 5.79 -5.65
C GLY A 223 27.86 6.36 -6.35
N VAL A 224 26.71 6.40 -5.68
CA VAL A 224 25.44 6.89 -6.24
C VAL A 224 25.18 8.32 -5.76
N THR A 225 25.34 9.31 -6.65
CA THR A 225 25.20 10.74 -6.31
C THR A 225 23.90 11.40 -6.78
N ASN A 226 23.18 10.78 -7.71
CA ASN A 226 22.09 11.43 -8.46
C ASN A 226 20.69 10.96 -8.07
N VAL A 227 20.57 10.14 -7.02
CA VAL A 227 19.29 9.62 -6.53
C VAL A 227 18.82 10.43 -5.31
N LYS A 228 17.64 11.02 -5.42
CA LYS A 228 16.99 11.79 -4.34
C LYS A 228 16.58 10.87 -3.19
N VAL A 229 16.70 11.34 -1.95
CA VAL A 229 16.18 10.65 -0.75
C VAL A 229 15.16 11.52 -0.02
N GLY A 230 14.01 10.94 0.30
CA GLY A 230 12.93 11.59 1.03
C GLY A 230 12.38 10.74 2.16
N SER A 231 11.27 11.20 2.75
CA SER A 231 10.43 10.43 3.67
C SER A 231 8.96 10.62 3.28
N VAL A 232 8.10 9.68 3.67
CA VAL A 232 6.65 9.74 3.42
C VAL A 232 5.90 9.83 4.74
N GLN A 233 5.10 10.87 4.93
CA GLN A 233 4.27 11.08 6.12
C GLN A 233 2.90 11.67 5.72
N THR A 234 1.94 11.69 6.65
CA THR A 234 0.64 12.35 6.42
C THR A 234 0.81 13.87 6.29
N ASP A 235 -0.15 14.54 5.65
CA ASP A 235 -0.21 16.01 5.62
C ASP A 235 -0.24 16.61 7.04
N GLY A 236 -0.95 15.98 7.97
CA GLY A 236 -0.98 16.35 9.39
C GLY A 236 0.40 16.32 10.06
N SER A 237 1.18 15.25 9.88
CA SER A 237 2.56 15.16 10.39
C SER A 237 3.48 16.23 9.78
N TRP A 238 3.33 16.49 8.47
CA TRP A 238 4.11 17.52 7.78
C TRP A 238 3.80 18.95 8.24
N LEU A 239 2.72 19.21 8.97
CA LEU A 239 2.49 20.53 9.56
C LEU A 239 3.55 20.89 10.61
N TRP A 240 4.16 19.93 11.30
CA TRP A 240 5.14 20.20 12.36
C TRP A 240 6.54 19.63 12.08
N ALA A 241 6.68 18.60 11.24
CA ALA A 241 7.95 17.92 10.91
C ALA A 241 8.92 18.72 10.00
N ARG A 242 9.21 19.98 10.37
CA ARG A 242 10.04 20.91 9.57
C ARG A 242 11.51 20.51 9.50
N LYS A 243 12.07 19.87 10.54
CA LYS A 243 13.48 19.45 10.52
C LYS A 243 13.65 18.26 9.57
N LEU A 244 12.74 17.29 9.62
CA LEU A 244 12.74 16.16 8.69
C LEU A 244 12.57 16.64 7.25
N ALA A 245 11.65 17.60 7.01
CA ALA A 245 11.47 18.21 5.70
C ALA A 245 12.71 18.98 5.20
N ALA A 246 13.56 19.52 6.09
CA ALA A 246 14.82 20.16 5.71
C ALA A 246 15.87 19.14 5.22
N GLU A 247 15.92 17.96 5.84
CA GLU A 247 16.87 16.88 5.50
C GLU A 247 16.50 16.10 4.23
N CYS A 248 15.21 16.07 3.88
CA CYS A 248 14.71 15.40 2.68
C CYS A 248 15.04 16.19 1.39
N ASP A 249 15.33 15.48 0.30
CA ASP A 249 15.34 16.06 -1.07
C ASP A 249 13.92 16.15 -1.64
N VAL A 250 13.05 15.22 -1.22
CA VAL A 250 11.65 15.09 -1.64
C VAL A 250 10.79 14.86 -0.40
N VAL A 251 9.68 15.58 -0.29
CA VAL A 251 8.68 15.43 0.77
C VAL A 251 7.50 14.64 0.20
N GLY A 252 7.40 13.36 0.56
CA GLY A 252 6.26 12.53 0.18
C GLY A 252 5.09 12.75 1.14
N VAL A 253 3.94 13.16 0.61
CA VAL A 253 2.74 13.40 1.40
C VAL A 253 1.65 12.40 1.06
N ASN A 254 1.14 11.72 2.09
CA ASN A 254 -0.04 10.86 1.99
C ASN A 254 -1.28 11.67 2.37
N ILE A 255 -2.31 11.67 1.51
CA ILE A 255 -3.54 12.45 1.70
C ILE A 255 -4.74 11.61 1.27
N TYR A 256 -5.55 11.19 2.25
CA TYR A 256 -6.79 10.48 2.01
C TYR A 256 -7.99 11.34 2.41
N PRO A 257 -8.81 11.81 1.44
CA PRO A 257 -10.11 12.39 1.71
C PRO A 257 -11.08 11.39 2.37
N PHE A 258 -10.95 10.09 2.09
CA PHE A 258 -11.77 9.02 2.69
C PHE A 258 -11.63 8.94 4.23
N PHE A 259 -10.46 9.30 4.77
CA PHE A 259 -10.23 9.39 6.22
C PHE A 259 -10.37 10.83 6.76
N GLY A 260 -10.76 11.78 5.91
CA GLY A 260 -10.89 13.19 6.26
C GLY A 260 -12.05 13.46 7.22
N GLY A 261 -11.93 14.54 8.00
CA GLY A 261 -13.03 15.08 8.81
C GLY A 261 -13.89 16.12 8.06
N SER A 262 -13.60 16.39 6.79
CA SER A 262 -14.21 17.47 6.03
C SER A 262 -15.56 17.04 5.41
N PRO A 263 -16.67 17.78 5.60
CA PRO A 263 -17.92 17.45 4.90
C PRO A 263 -17.78 17.46 3.37
N VAL A 264 -16.81 18.21 2.83
CA VAL A 264 -16.56 18.28 1.38
C VAL A 264 -15.93 16.98 0.85
N SER A 265 -15.20 16.21 1.66
CA SER A 265 -14.58 14.96 1.17
C SER A 265 -15.59 13.84 0.94
N ILE A 266 -16.80 13.93 1.50
CA ILE A 266 -17.89 12.97 1.28
C ILE A 266 -18.47 13.10 -0.15
N SER A 267 -18.63 14.32 -0.66
CA SER A 267 -19.28 14.59 -1.96
C SER A 267 -18.28 15.01 -3.06
N ASN A 268 -17.19 15.66 -2.71
CA ASN A 268 -16.16 16.16 -3.63
C ASN A 268 -14.73 15.92 -3.10
N PRO A 269 -14.29 14.65 -2.96
CA PRO A 269 -12.98 14.31 -2.37
C PRO A 269 -11.77 14.95 -3.07
N ILE A 270 -11.85 15.24 -4.37
CA ILE A 270 -10.74 15.92 -5.07
C ILE A 270 -10.52 17.37 -4.59
N GLN A 271 -11.56 18.04 -4.09
CA GLN A 271 -11.45 19.38 -3.52
C GLN A 271 -10.73 19.35 -2.16
N ASP A 272 -11.00 18.34 -1.33
CA ASP A 272 -10.27 18.13 -0.07
C ASP A 272 -8.79 17.80 -0.33
N LEU A 273 -8.52 16.88 -1.27
CA LEU A 273 -7.15 16.55 -1.69
C LEU A 273 -6.39 17.79 -2.16
N ALA A 274 -6.97 18.55 -3.09
CA ALA A 274 -6.31 19.72 -3.67
C ALA A 274 -6.02 20.80 -2.62
N TYR A 275 -6.96 21.06 -1.70
CA TYR A 275 -6.77 22.00 -0.60
C TYR A 275 -5.64 21.57 0.34
N ARG A 276 -5.68 20.31 0.81
CA ARG A 276 -4.68 19.75 1.74
C ARG A 276 -3.29 19.68 1.11
N TYR A 277 -3.20 19.27 -0.15
CA TYR A 277 -1.95 19.24 -0.91
C TYR A 277 -1.35 20.65 -1.06
N ASN A 278 -2.17 21.64 -1.43
CA ASN A 278 -1.71 23.03 -1.59
C ASN A 278 -1.11 23.57 -0.29
N ASN A 279 -1.77 23.36 0.86
CA ASN A 279 -1.26 23.78 2.18
C ASN A 279 0.15 23.23 2.50
N ILE A 280 0.47 22.01 2.06
CA ILE A 280 1.81 21.43 2.22
C ILE A 280 2.79 22.01 1.19
N THR A 281 2.36 22.27 -0.04
CA THR A 281 3.20 22.91 -1.05
C THR A 281 3.52 24.38 -0.75
N ASP A 282 2.63 25.12 -0.09
CA ASP A 282 2.86 26.49 0.36
C ASP A 282 3.89 26.54 1.50
N ARG A 283 4.04 25.43 2.24
CA ARG A 283 5.00 25.29 3.35
C ARG A 283 6.39 24.85 2.91
N TYR A 284 6.51 24.00 1.89
CA TYR A 284 7.78 23.36 1.49
C TYR A 284 8.17 23.56 0.01
N GLY A 285 7.33 24.20 -0.79
CA GLY A 285 7.53 24.46 -2.21
C GLY A 285 7.04 23.34 -3.13
N LYS A 286 6.30 23.73 -4.19
CA LYS A 286 5.71 22.80 -5.18
C LYS A 286 6.71 21.83 -5.84
N GLY A 287 7.98 22.25 -6.00
CA GLY A 287 9.04 21.40 -6.58
C GLY A 287 9.62 20.35 -5.63
N LYS A 288 9.29 20.40 -4.32
CA LYS A 288 9.80 19.49 -3.29
C LYS A 288 8.76 18.46 -2.84
N VAL A 289 7.48 18.82 -2.87
CA VAL A 289 6.37 17.97 -2.39
C VAL A 289 5.86 17.08 -3.52
N VAL A 290 5.58 15.81 -3.20
CA VAL A 290 4.92 14.85 -4.09
C VAL A 290 3.82 14.11 -3.35
N LEU A 291 2.65 13.95 -3.97
CA LEU A 291 1.56 13.13 -3.45
C LEU A 291 1.90 11.64 -3.59
N THR A 292 2.21 10.99 -2.48
CA THR A 292 2.66 9.59 -2.46
C THR A 292 1.55 8.58 -2.18
N GLU A 293 0.43 9.01 -1.62
CA GLU A 293 -0.79 8.21 -1.55
C GLU A 293 -2.03 9.08 -1.61
N THR A 294 -3.00 8.61 -2.40
CA THR A 294 -4.40 8.94 -2.23
C THR A 294 -5.27 7.85 -2.82
N GLY A 295 -6.44 7.57 -2.24
CA GLY A 295 -7.33 6.54 -2.75
C GLY A 295 -8.73 6.61 -2.17
N TRP A 296 -9.63 5.83 -2.76
CA TRP A 296 -10.97 5.60 -2.24
C TRP A 296 -11.34 4.12 -2.42
N PRO A 297 -11.81 3.42 -1.37
CA PRO A 297 -12.06 1.98 -1.41
C PRO A 297 -13.33 1.63 -2.20
N THR A 298 -13.32 0.51 -2.92
CA THR A 298 -14.49 0.05 -3.72
C THR A 298 -15.53 -0.72 -2.91
N GLY A 299 -15.27 -0.99 -1.63
CA GLY A 299 -16.14 -1.76 -0.73
C GLY A 299 -15.59 -1.78 0.71
N GLY A 300 -16.29 -2.46 1.61
CA GLY A 300 -16.00 -2.48 3.05
C GLY A 300 -16.88 -1.51 3.85
N GLN A 301 -16.61 -1.36 5.15
CA GLN A 301 -17.41 -0.50 6.03
C GLN A 301 -17.22 1.00 5.75
N PRO A 302 -18.23 1.86 5.98
CA PRO A 302 -18.07 3.31 5.96
C PRO A 302 -17.09 3.83 7.03
N PHE A 303 -16.55 5.03 6.81
CA PHE A 303 -15.73 5.76 7.79
C PHE A 303 -16.19 7.21 7.89
N ASN A 304 -16.72 7.63 9.05
CA ASN A 304 -17.17 9.01 9.30
C ASN A 304 -18.06 9.61 8.18
N GLY A 305 -19.01 8.82 7.66
CA GLY A 305 -19.90 9.23 6.56
C GLY A 305 -19.35 9.02 5.14
N HIS A 306 -18.06 8.71 4.99
CA HIS A 306 -17.46 8.33 3.71
C HIS A 306 -17.82 6.87 3.39
N VAL A 307 -18.49 6.65 2.26
CA VAL A 307 -19.02 5.33 1.86
C VAL A 307 -18.14 4.71 0.77
N PRO A 308 -17.52 3.54 1.01
CA PRO A 308 -16.84 2.78 -0.03
C PRO A 308 -17.78 2.36 -1.16
N GLY A 309 -17.28 2.32 -2.39
CA GLY A 309 -18.08 1.84 -3.52
C GLY A 309 -17.43 2.11 -4.88
N ILE A 310 -17.65 1.20 -5.84
CA ILE A 310 -17.13 1.33 -7.21
C ILE A 310 -17.49 2.69 -7.87
N PRO A 311 -18.72 3.25 -7.76
CA PRO A 311 -19.03 4.53 -8.40
C PRO A 311 -18.18 5.69 -7.88
N MET A 312 -18.03 5.80 -6.55
CA MET A 312 -17.22 6.88 -5.95
C MET A 312 -15.72 6.66 -6.16
N ALA A 313 -15.23 5.42 -6.03
CA ALA A 313 -13.83 5.10 -6.29
C ALA A 313 -13.42 5.38 -7.75
N LYS A 314 -14.27 5.03 -8.72
CA LYS A 314 -14.06 5.34 -10.14
C LYS A 314 -14.11 6.85 -10.39
N LYS A 315 -15.07 7.57 -9.80
CA LYS A 315 -15.13 9.04 -9.88
C LYS A 315 -13.84 9.65 -9.34
N TYR A 316 -13.43 9.27 -8.13
CA TYR A 316 -12.26 9.84 -7.48
C TYR A 316 -10.96 9.56 -8.23
N LEU A 317 -10.73 8.35 -8.75
CA LEU A 317 -9.57 8.07 -9.60
C LEU A 317 -9.57 8.96 -10.85
N ASN A 318 -10.71 9.12 -11.51
CA ASN A 318 -10.82 9.99 -12.69
C ASN A 318 -10.56 11.47 -12.34
N ASP A 319 -11.06 11.95 -11.19
CA ASP A 319 -10.82 13.31 -10.73
C ASP A 319 -9.34 13.55 -10.41
N VAL A 320 -8.67 12.60 -9.73
CA VAL A 320 -7.22 12.63 -9.48
C VAL A 320 -6.44 12.62 -10.80
N ILE A 321 -6.83 11.80 -11.77
CA ILE A 321 -6.24 11.78 -13.11
C ILE A 321 -6.30 13.17 -13.77
N GLN A 322 -7.45 13.84 -13.75
CA GLN A 322 -7.60 15.18 -14.35
C GLN A 322 -6.81 16.25 -13.58
N TRP A 323 -6.77 16.14 -12.25
CA TRP A 323 -5.98 17.04 -11.40
C TRP A 323 -4.47 16.90 -11.65
N VAL A 324 -3.97 15.68 -11.89
CA VAL A 324 -2.57 15.43 -12.27
C VAL A 324 -2.28 15.91 -13.70
N LYS A 325 -3.21 15.75 -14.65
CA LYS A 325 -3.10 16.34 -16.01
C LYS A 325 -2.91 17.87 -15.98
N GLN A 326 -3.47 18.54 -14.98
CA GLN A 326 -3.31 19.99 -14.76
C GLN A 326 -1.96 20.38 -14.11
N GLY A 327 -1.03 19.43 -13.94
CA GLY A 327 0.30 19.67 -13.37
C GLY A 327 0.37 19.66 -11.84
N ASN A 328 -0.67 19.16 -11.16
CA ASN A 328 -0.68 19.05 -9.70
C ASN A 328 -0.14 17.69 -9.21
N GLY A 329 0.14 17.59 -7.90
CA GLY A 329 0.60 16.36 -7.26
C GLY A 329 2.12 16.15 -7.26
N GLY A 330 2.89 16.98 -7.97
CA GLY A 330 4.36 16.94 -7.98
C GLY A 330 4.94 16.10 -9.12
N ASP A 331 6.17 15.63 -8.97
CA ASP A 331 6.75 14.65 -9.90
C ASP A 331 6.12 13.28 -9.62
N MET A 332 5.54 12.63 -10.63
CA MET A 332 4.96 11.30 -10.57
C MET A 332 4.05 10.98 -9.34
N PRO A 333 3.00 11.78 -9.04
CA PRO A 333 2.04 11.46 -7.98
C PRO A 333 1.48 10.04 -8.10
N THR A 334 1.22 9.38 -6.97
CA THR A 334 0.79 7.97 -6.94
C THR A 334 -0.56 7.73 -6.29
N TYR A 335 -1.44 7.02 -7.00
CA TYR A 335 -2.75 6.58 -6.48
C TYR A 335 -2.61 5.25 -5.72
N PHE A 336 -3.35 5.08 -4.63
CA PHE A 336 -3.36 3.89 -3.78
C PHE A 336 -4.63 3.06 -4.04
N MET A 337 -4.53 1.81 -4.51
CA MET A 337 -3.33 1.04 -4.89
C MET A 337 -3.59 0.13 -6.10
N PHE A 338 -2.57 -0.59 -6.58
CA PHE A 338 -2.67 -1.39 -7.80
C PHE A 338 -3.78 -2.45 -7.73
N HIS A 339 -3.71 -3.39 -6.78
CA HIS A 339 -4.66 -4.49 -6.62
C HIS A 339 -5.08 -4.65 -5.16
N ASP A 340 -6.23 -5.29 -4.92
CA ASP A 340 -6.74 -5.53 -3.58
C ASP A 340 -5.85 -6.47 -2.75
N ASN A 341 -5.54 -6.07 -1.51
CA ASN A 341 -4.89 -6.94 -0.52
C ASN A 341 -5.91 -7.44 0.50
N VAL A 342 -6.46 -8.62 0.25
CA VAL A 342 -7.50 -9.27 1.08
C VAL A 342 -7.07 -9.57 2.53
N ASN A 343 -5.77 -9.50 2.83
CA ASN A 343 -5.21 -9.77 4.15
C ASN A 343 -5.24 -8.54 5.08
N LYS A 344 -5.45 -7.33 4.55
CA LYS A 344 -5.52 -6.10 5.37
C LYS A 344 -6.81 -6.03 6.19
N ASN A 345 -6.80 -5.26 7.28
CA ASN A 345 -7.99 -4.92 8.04
C ASN A 345 -7.91 -3.44 8.48
N PRO A 346 -9.04 -2.75 8.70
CA PRO A 346 -10.43 -3.24 8.63
C PRO A 346 -10.93 -3.38 7.18
N SER A 347 -12.21 -3.71 6.94
CA SER A 347 -12.63 -4.23 5.62
C SER A 347 -12.48 -3.27 4.44
N PHE A 348 -12.47 -1.94 4.63
CA PHE A 348 -12.15 -0.99 3.55
C PHE A 348 -10.71 -1.14 3.03
N GLU A 349 -9.75 -1.54 3.87
CA GLU A 349 -8.33 -1.69 3.48
C GLU A 349 -8.14 -2.78 2.42
N LYS A 350 -9.05 -3.77 2.40
CA LYS A 350 -9.06 -4.86 1.43
C LYS A 350 -9.45 -4.41 0.02
N ALA A 351 -9.98 -3.18 -0.14
CA ALA A 351 -10.73 -2.77 -1.32
C ALA A 351 -10.20 -1.51 -2.05
N PHE A 352 -9.02 -1.00 -1.70
CA PHE A 352 -8.40 0.16 -2.35
C PHE A 352 -7.80 -0.12 -3.75
N GLY A 353 -7.76 -1.38 -4.19
CA GLY A 353 -7.20 -1.74 -5.50
C GLY A 353 -7.97 -1.11 -6.66
N VAL A 354 -7.26 -0.59 -7.67
CA VAL A 354 -7.85 -0.30 -9.00
C VAL A 354 -8.04 -1.59 -9.82
N ALA A 355 -7.37 -2.67 -9.42
CA ALA A 355 -7.60 -4.05 -9.81
C ALA A 355 -8.12 -4.89 -8.63
N TRP A 356 -8.85 -5.97 -8.94
CA TRP A 356 -9.16 -7.04 -7.99
C TRP A 356 -7.89 -7.75 -7.54
N ALA A 357 -7.95 -8.52 -6.45
CA ALA A 357 -6.79 -9.20 -5.86
C ALA A 357 -6.00 -10.05 -6.87
N ASN A 358 -6.69 -10.65 -7.85
CA ASN A 358 -6.11 -11.42 -8.96
C ASN A 358 -5.51 -10.56 -10.11
N ALA A 359 -5.20 -9.28 -9.86
CA ALA A 359 -4.61 -8.32 -10.80
C ALA A 359 -5.45 -7.96 -12.05
N TYR A 360 -6.75 -8.32 -12.10
CA TYR A 360 -7.66 -7.85 -13.15
C TYR A 360 -8.28 -6.49 -12.80
N TRP A 361 -8.22 -5.53 -13.72
CA TRP A 361 -8.77 -4.18 -13.55
C TRP A 361 -10.26 -4.18 -13.16
N LYS A 362 -10.64 -3.45 -12.10
CA LYS A 362 -12.03 -3.39 -11.62
C LYS A 362 -12.96 -2.63 -12.54
N PHE A 363 -12.43 -1.62 -13.23
CA PHE A 363 -13.17 -0.75 -14.13
C PHE A 363 -12.26 -0.20 -15.21
N GLN A 364 -12.86 0.30 -16.30
CA GLN A 364 -12.13 1.04 -17.32
C GLN A 364 -11.87 2.47 -16.84
N PHE A 365 -10.59 2.85 -16.91
CA PHE A 365 -10.05 4.18 -16.68
C PHE A 365 -8.82 4.33 -17.60
N ASN A 366 -8.76 5.41 -18.38
CA ASN A 366 -7.67 5.63 -19.32
C ASN A 366 -6.69 6.67 -18.77
N THR A 367 -5.54 6.17 -18.36
CA THR A 367 -4.42 6.93 -17.84
C THR A 367 -3.35 7.21 -18.90
N THR A 368 -3.38 6.46 -19.99
CA THR A 368 -2.49 6.63 -21.15
C THR A 368 -3.34 7.06 -22.34
N THR A 369 -3.45 8.36 -22.60
CA THR A 369 -4.06 8.88 -23.83
C THR A 369 -2.97 9.38 -24.77
N GLY A 370 -2.41 8.45 -25.53
CA GLY A 370 -1.56 8.67 -26.69
C GLY A 370 -2.11 7.90 -27.89
N VAL A 371 -3.39 8.14 -28.22
CA VAL A 371 -4.01 7.68 -29.47
C VAL A 371 -4.57 8.92 -30.14
N THR A 372 -3.98 9.27 -31.28
CA THR A 372 -4.47 10.27 -32.23
C THR A 372 -5.86 9.86 -32.72
N GLY A 373 -6.70 10.82 -33.08
CA GLY A 373 -7.99 10.51 -33.70
C GLY A 373 -7.81 9.79 -35.04
N ASP A 374 -8.74 8.89 -35.36
CA ASP A 374 -9.68 9.11 -36.46
C ASP A 374 -10.83 8.08 -36.39
N GLU A 375 -11.76 8.18 -37.34
CA GLU A 375 -13.04 7.45 -37.52
C GLU A 375 -14.26 7.96 -36.72
N ALA A 376 -15.41 8.25 -37.35
CA ALA A 376 -15.72 8.58 -38.75
C ALA A 376 -17.08 9.31 -38.80
#